data_AF-A0A515KKV3-F1
#
_entry.id   AF-A0A515KKV3-F1
#
_cell.length_a   1.000
_cell.length_b   1.000
_cell.length_c   1.000
_cell.angle_alpha   90.00
_cell.angle_beta   90.00
_cell.angle_gamma   90.00
#
_symmetry.space_group_name_H-M   'P 1'
#
loop_
_entity.id
_entity.type
_entity.pdbx_description
1 polymer ?
#
loop_
_entity_poly.entity_id
_entity_poly.type
_entity_poly.pdbx_seq_one_letter_code
_entity_poly.pdbx_strand_id
1 'polypeptide(L)'
;MADADLDVVIRQIAKQQNKTVLAAAKKRRDHFAALAAKATDPGKKERFKQLAKDALEHGMFAAKRLMTSADNAADSYARAMRLAMDAPIAKAVAAKKAPVAKAPAKTAAPAKKPAKKSAKKKA
;
A
#
# COMPACT_ATOMS: atom_id res chain seq x y z
N MET A 1 -23.25 9.76 18.41
CA MET A 1 -22.21 8.75 18.08
C MET A 1 -21.74 9.09 16.69
N ALA A 2 -20.54 9.64 16.53
CA ALA A 2 -20.03 9.94 15.20
C ALA A 2 -19.93 8.62 14.43
N ASP A 3 -20.58 8.54 13.27
CA ASP A 3 -20.35 7.47 12.30
C ASP A 3 -18.85 7.20 12.19
N ALA A 4 -18.46 5.94 12.12
CA ALA A 4 -17.05 5.56 12.06
C ALA A 4 -16.38 6.34 10.92
N ASP A 5 -15.39 7.17 11.27
CA ASP A 5 -14.60 7.90 10.29
C ASP A 5 -13.95 6.88 9.33
N LEU A 6 -13.75 7.28 8.07
CA LEU A 6 -13.43 6.35 6.98
C LEU A 6 -12.15 5.57 7.26
N ASP A 7 -11.22 6.14 8.02
CA ASP A 7 -9.98 5.50 8.47
C ASP A 7 -10.25 4.27 9.38
N VAL A 8 -11.22 4.36 10.28
CA VAL A 8 -11.68 3.25 11.14
C VAL A 8 -12.30 2.15 10.28
N VAL A 9 -13.12 2.52 9.30
CA VAL A 9 -13.75 1.56 8.36
C VAL A 9 -12.69 0.82 7.55
N ILE A 10 -11.67 1.53 7.05
CA ILE A 10 -10.55 0.93 6.30
C ILE A 10 -9.82 -0.12 7.17
N ARG A 11 -9.51 0.20 8.43
CA ARG A 11 -8.83 -0.75 9.34
C ARG A 11 -9.72 -1.95 9.68
N GLN A 12 -11.03 -1.76 9.84
CA GLN A 12 -11.97 -2.84 10.13
C GLN A 12 -12.08 -3.83 8.96
N ILE A 13 -12.25 -3.32 7.73
CA ILE A 13 -12.30 -4.15 6.52
C ILE A 13 -11.00 -4.95 6.38
N ALA A 14 -9.85 -4.31 6.57
CA ALA A 14 -8.55 -4.98 6.47
C ALA A 14 -8.40 -6.10 7.50
N LYS A 15 -8.84 -5.90 8.75
CA LYS A 15 -8.85 -6.96 9.78
C LYS A 15 -9.73 -8.14 9.37
N GLN A 16 -10.90 -7.87 8.80
CA GLN A 16 -11.82 -8.92 8.35
C GLN A 16 -11.24 -9.71 7.17
N GLN A 17 -10.67 -9.02 6.18
CA GLN A 17 -10.00 -9.64 5.04
C GLN A 17 -8.73 -10.40 5.44
N ASN A 18 -7.99 -9.94 6.44
CA ASN A 18 -6.82 -10.65 6.92
C ASN A 18 -7.20 -12.05 7.47
N LYS A 19 -8.30 -12.15 8.21
CA LYS A 19 -8.80 -13.45 8.68
C LYS A 19 -9.11 -14.40 7.53
N THR A 20 -9.72 -13.91 6.44
CA THR A 20 -10.06 -14.74 5.28
C THR A 20 -8.81 -15.17 4.51
N VAL A 21 -7.83 -14.28 4.34
CA VAL A 21 -6.54 -14.60 3.71
C VAL A 21 -5.77 -15.66 4.50
N LEU A 22 -5.69 -15.51 5.83
CA LEU A 22 -5.02 -16.50 6.68
C LEU A 22 -5.73 -17.85 6.68
N ALA A 23 -7.07 -17.86 6.66
CA ALA A 23 -7.84 -19.10 6.55
C ALA A 23 -7.58 -19.80 5.19
N ALA A 24 -7.54 -19.04 4.10
CA ALA A 24 -7.20 -19.57 2.77
C ALA A 24 -5.77 -20.11 2.71
N ALA A 25 -4.80 -19.41 3.31
CA ALA A 25 -3.41 -19.84 3.41
C ALA A 25 -3.28 -21.18 4.17
N LYS A 26 -3.98 -21.31 5.31
CA LYS A 26 -4.03 -22.56 6.08
C LYS A 26 -4.65 -23.70 5.28
N LYS A 27 -5.78 -23.48 4.60
CA LYS A 27 -6.39 -24.49 3.72
C LYS A 27 -5.42 -24.97 2.64
N ARG A 28 -4.61 -24.05 2.09
CA ARG A 28 -3.64 -24.39 1.05
C ARG A 28 -2.44 -25.17 1.59
N ARG A 29 -1.96 -24.82 2.80
CA ARG A 29 -0.99 -25.63 3.55
C ARG A 29 -1.52 -27.05 3.75
N ASP A 30 -2.76 -27.19 4.22
CA ASP A 30 -3.38 -28.48 4.52
C ASP A 30 -3.52 -29.35 3.28
N HIS A 31 -3.87 -28.74 2.14
CA HIS A 31 -3.90 -29.42 0.85
C HIS A 31 -2.54 -30.04 0.50
N PHE A 32 -1.45 -29.28 0.60
CA PHE A 32 -0.10 -29.81 0.31
C PHE A 32 0.38 -30.81 1.36
N ALA A 33 0.02 -30.64 2.63
CA ALA A 33 0.29 -31.63 3.66
C ALA A 33 -0.43 -32.96 3.40
N ALA A 34 -1.68 -32.93 2.93
CA ALA A 34 -2.42 -34.12 2.54
C ALA A 34 -1.81 -34.81 1.31
N LEU A 35 -1.31 -34.04 0.33
CA LEU A 35 -0.57 -34.58 -0.82
C LEU A 35 0.76 -35.23 -0.38
N ALA A 36 1.46 -34.62 0.58
CA ALA A 36 2.69 -35.19 1.15
C ALA A 36 2.41 -36.51 1.88
N ALA A 37 1.30 -36.61 2.62
CA ALA A 37 0.89 -37.83 3.33
C ALA A 37 0.55 -38.98 2.37
N LYS A 38 -0.01 -38.68 1.19
CA LYS A 38 -0.37 -39.65 0.15
C LYS A 38 0.77 -40.04 -0.78
N ALA A 39 1.80 -39.20 -0.90
CA ALA A 39 2.93 -39.49 -1.78
C ALA A 39 3.69 -40.73 -1.29
N THR A 40 4.11 -41.60 -2.21
CA THR A 40 4.96 -42.76 -1.89
C THR A 40 6.44 -42.41 -2.06
N ASP A 41 6.75 -41.60 -3.08
CA ASP A 41 8.10 -41.18 -3.44
C ASP A 41 8.69 -40.16 -2.43
N PRO A 42 9.91 -40.39 -1.91
CA PRO A 42 10.52 -39.52 -0.91
C PRO A 42 10.81 -38.10 -1.43
N GLY A 43 11.16 -37.95 -2.71
CA GLY A 43 11.40 -36.64 -3.32
C GLY A 43 10.12 -35.81 -3.44
N LYS A 44 9.02 -36.43 -3.85
CA LYS A 44 7.69 -35.79 -3.92
C LYS A 44 7.17 -35.44 -2.53
N LYS A 45 7.37 -36.31 -1.54
CA LYS A 45 7.03 -36.02 -0.13
C LYS A 45 7.70 -34.75 0.35
N GLU A 46 9.01 -34.62 0.15
CA GLU A 46 9.75 -33.45 0.62
C GLU A 46 9.34 -32.17 -0.10
N ARG A 47 9.15 -32.24 -1.43
CA ARG A 47 8.63 -31.11 -2.22
C ARG A 47 7.27 -30.64 -1.73
N PHE A 48 6.34 -31.55 -1.44
CA PHE A 48 5.02 -31.16 -0.92
C PHE A 48 5.09 -30.58 0.49
N LYS A 49 6.00 -31.07 1.34
CA LYS A 49 6.24 -30.44 2.66
C LYS A 49 6.80 -29.03 2.53
N GLN A 50 7.76 -28.81 1.63
CA GLN A 50 8.29 -27.48 1.32
C GLN A 50 7.17 -26.57 0.81
N LEU A 51 6.39 -27.04 -0.16
CA LEU A 51 5.29 -26.27 -0.74
C LEU A 51 4.20 -25.91 0.28
N ALA A 52 3.96 -26.78 1.28
CA ALA A 52 3.07 -26.49 2.39
C ALA A 52 3.60 -25.35 3.27
N LYS A 53 4.91 -25.32 3.56
CA LYS A 53 5.58 -24.25 4.32
C LYS A 53 5.52 -22.94 3.54
N ASP A 54 5.94 -22.96 2.28
CA ASP A 54 5.98 -21.78 1.41
C ASP A 54 4.58 -21.16 1.25
N ALA A 55 3.54 -22.00 1.08
CA ALA A 55 2.16 -21.53 0.97
C ALA A 55 1.69 -20.78 2.23
N LEU A 56 2.09 -21.26 3.41
CA LEU A 56 1.77 -20.60 4.67
C LEU A 56 2.56 -19.28 4.82
N GLU A 57 3.87 -19.31 4.56
CA GLU A 57 4.75 -18.14 4.68
C GLU A 57 4.34 -17.01 3.73
N HIS A 58 4.12 -17.32 2.45
CA HIS A 58 3.63 -16.35 1.47
C HIS A 58 2.23 -15.83 1.85
N GLY A 59 1.36 -16.70 2.36
CA GLY A 59 0.04 -16.31 2.84
C GLY A 59 0.10 -15.34 4.03
N MET A 60 0.98 -15.60 5.00
CA MET A 60 1.21 -14.73 6.15
C MET A 60 1.85 -13.40 5.76
N PHE A 61 2.80 -13.42 4.82
CA PHE A 61 3.42 -12.21 4.29
C PHE A 61 2.40 -11.33 3.54
N ALA A 62 1.58 -11.94 2.67
CA ALA A 62 0.52 -11.23 1.96
C ALA A 62 -0.51 -10.62 2.92
N ALA A 63 -0.92 -11.36 3.94
CA ALA A 63 -1.78 -10.89 5.03
C ALA A 63 -1.18 -9.67 5.74
N LYS A 64 0.10 -9.74 6.13
CA LYS A 64 0.80 -8.63 6.80
C LYS A 64 0.91 -7.40 5.89
N ARG A 65 1.23 -7.60 4.62
CA ARG A 65 1.28 -6.52 3.63
C ARG A 65 -0.08 -5.85 3.43
N LEU A 66 -1.18 -6.61 3.45
CA LEU A 66 -2.54 -6.06 3.36
C LEU A 66 -2.84 -5.16 4.56
N MET A 67 -2.49 -5.58 5.78
CA MET A 67 -2.65 -4.74 6.97
C MET A 67 -1.84 -3.44 6.88
N THR A 68 -0.55 -3.53 6.55
CA THR A 68 0.30 -2.34 6.41
C THR A 68 -0.22 -1.39 5.34
N SER A 69 -0.71 -1.91 4.21
CA SER A 69 -1.29 -1.09 3.14
C SER A 69 -2.56 -0.37 3.62
N ALA A 70 -3.39 -1.05 4.40
CA ALA A 70 -4.60 -0.47 4.95
C ALA A 70 -4.31 0.61 6.00
N ASP A 71 -3.34 0.39 6.89
CA ASP A 71 -2.92 1.39 7.87
C ASP A 71 -2.37 2.65 7.18
N ASN A 72 -1.53 2.48 6.15
CA ASN A 72 -1.01 3.59 5.35
C ASN A 72 -2.12 4.37 4.63
N ALA A 73 -3.14 3.67 4.13
CA ALA A 73 -4.29 4.29 3.48
C ALA A 73 -5.15 5.07 4.49
N ALA A 74 -5.43 4.48 5.64
CA ALA A 74 -6.15 5.10 6.74
C ALA A 74 -5.43 6.37 7.24
N ASP A 75 -4.12 6.29 7.48
CA ASP A 75 -3.32 7.41 7.94
C ASP A 75 -3.23 8.52 6.89
N SER A 76 -3.13 8.17 5.61
CA SER A 76 -3.11 9.15 4.52
C SER A 76 -4.44 9.89 4.39
N TYR A 77 -5.56 9.18 4.57
CA TYR A 77 -6.89 9.79 4.59
C TYR A 77 -7.06 10.72 5.80
N ALA A 78 -6.74 10.25 7.00
CA ALA A 78 -6.83 11.06 8.22
C ALA A 78 -5.97 12.33 8.13
N ARG A 79 -4.74 12.22 7.60
CA ARG A 79 -3.89 13.38 7.33
C ARG A 79 -4.53 14.33 6.32
N ALA A 80 -5.03 13.83 5.19
CA ALA A 80 -5.67 14.66 4.17
C ALA A 80 -6.88 15.42 4.73
N MET A 81 -7.70 14.78 5.56
CA MET A 81 -8.83 15.42 6.23
C MET A 81 -8.39 16.48 7.24
N ARG A 82 -7.36 16.22 8.06
CA ARG A 82 -6.80 17.25 8.95
C ARG A 82 -6.27 18.44 8.16
N LEU A 83 -5.51 18.22 7.09
CA LEU A 83 -5.03 19.29 6.21
C LEU A 83 -6.20 20.06 5.58
N ALA A 84 -7.27 19.39 5.16
CA ALA A 84 -8.44 20.05 4.58
C ALA A 84 -9.21 20.89 5.62
N MET A 85 -9.26 20.44 6.87
CA MET A 85 -9.86 21.18 8.00
C MET A 85 -8.98 22.36 8.45
N ASP A 86 -7.65 22.19 8.41
CA ASP A 86 -6.69 23.23 8.79
C ASP A 86 -6.42 24.23 7.65
N ALA A 87 -6.58 23.85 6.38
CA ALA A 87 -6.39 24.72 5.22
C ALA A 87 -7.22 26.03 5.23
N PRO A 88 -8.51 26.04 5.59
CA PRO A 88 -9.26 27.30 5.74
C PRO A 88 -8.73 28.16 6.88
N ILE A 89 -8.25 27.56 7.98
CA ILE A 89 -7.68 28.26 9.12
C ILE A 89 -6.30 28.84 8.75
N ALA A 90 -5.45 28.07 8.06
CA ALA A 90 -4.14 28.50 7.59
C ALA A 90 -4.25 29.63 6.55
N LYS A 91 -5.23 29.58 5.64
CA LYS A 91 -5.54 30.67 4.71
C LYS A 91 -6.05 31.93 5.45
N ALA A 92 -6.85 31.77 6.49
CA ALA A 92 -7.33 32.89 7.31
C ALA A 92 -6.21 33.52 8.15
N VAL A 93 -5.27 32.74 8.68
CA VAL A 93 -4.11 33.23 9.44
C VAL A 93 -3.06 33.87 8.52
N ALA A 94 -2.86 33.33 7.31
CA ALA A 94 -2.00 33.93 6.30
C ALA A 94 -2.56 35.25 5.75
N ALA A 95 -3.88 35.33 5.54
CA ALA A 95 -4.55 36.57 5.15
C ALA A 95 -4.47 37.66 6.23
N LYS A 96 -4.44 37.29 7.52
CA LYS A 96 -4.23 38.23 8.63
C LYS A 96 -2.77 38.65 8.85
N LYS A 97 -1.81 38.00 8.19
CA LYS A 97 -0.36 38.28 8.35
C LYS A 97 0.30 38.87 7.10
N ALA A 98 -0.44 39.21 6.04
CA ALA A 98 0.14 39.81 4.85
C ALA A 98 0.41 41.32 5.04
N PRO A 99 1.68 41.80 5.05
CA PRO A 99 1.95 43.21 4.85
C PRO A 99 1.78 43.59 3.38
N VAL A 100 1.11 44.73 3.16
CA VAL A 100 0.90 45.37 1.87
C VAL A 100 2.24 45.85 1.30
N ALA A 101 2.71 45.32 0.16
CA ALA A 101 3.52 46.07 -0.82
C ALA A 101 3.84 45.29 -2.12
N LYS A 102 3.17 45.73 -3.20
CA LYS A 102 3.66 46.02 -4.56
C LYS A 102 4.35 44.92 -5.41
N ALA A 103 3.68 44.56 -6.51
CA ALA A 103 4.26 44.02 -7.76
C ALA A 103 4.96 45.15 -8.58
N PRO A 104 5.53 44.92 -9.80
CA PRO A 104 5.87 43.69 -10.56
C PRO A 104 7.28 43.73 -11.23
N ALA A 105 7.87 42.59 -11.66
CA ALA A 105 8.71 42.51 -12.88
C ALA A 105 9.20 41.09 -13.24
N LYS A 106 8.87 40.68 -14.48
CA LYS A 106 9.64 39.85 -15.43
C LYS A 106 10.12 38.45 -14.99
N THR A 107 9.34 37.43 -15.31
CA THR A 107 9.88 36.10 -15.64
C THR A 107 10.12 36.01 -17.15
N ALA A 108 11.38 36.15 -17.55
CA ALA A 108 11.85 35.74 -18.86
C ALA A 108 11.72 34.21 -18.98
N ALA A 109 11.16 33.75 -20.09
CA ALA A 109 11.17 32.34 -20.47
C ALA A 109 12.61 31.87 -20.78
N PRO A 110 12.94 30.60 -20.53
CA PRO A 110 13.92 29.93 -21.37
C PRO A 110 13.34 28.72 -22.10
N ALA A 111 13.76 28.65 -23.36
CA ALA A 111 13.38 27.70 -24.38
C ALA A 111 13.84 26.24 -24.11
N LYS A 112 13.10 25.35 -24.75
CA LYS A 112 13.33 23.92 -24.96
C LYS A 112 14.79 23.53 -25.29
N LYS A 113 15.25 22.41 -24.71
CA LYS A 113 15.91 21.33 -25.48
C LYS A 113 15.87 19.99 -24.71
N PRO A 114 15.34 18.90 -25.31
CA PRO A 114 15.20 17.60 -24.65
C PRO A 114 16.50 16.77 -24.75
N ALA A 115 16.79 16.04 -23.66
CA ALA A 115 17.93 15.13 -23.55
C ALA A 115 17.81 13.92 -24.50
N LYS A 116 18.90 13.65 -25.19
CA LYS A 116 19.10 12.61 -26.20
C LYS A 116 19.11 11.23 -25.53
N LYS A 117 18.07 10.42 -25.74
CA LYS A 117 18.00 9.01 -25.33
C LYS A 117 18.77 8.15 -26.35
N SER A 118 19.65 7.33 -25.79
CA SER A 118 20.43 6.26 -26.41
C SER A 118 19.60 5.29 -27.27
N ALA A 119 20.09 4.94 -28.46
CA ALA A 119 19.74 3.71 -29.16
C ALA A 119 20.99 3.13 -29.84
N LYS A 120 21.63 2.19 -29.15
CA LYS A 120 22.64 1.26 -29.68
C LYS A 120 21.89 0.27 -30.57
N LYS A 121 22.09 0.32 -31.89
CA LYS A 121 21.59 -0.69 -32.84
C LYS A 121 22.78 -1.50 -33.35
N LYS A 122 22.66 -2.82 -33.17
CA LYS A 122 23.54 -3.85 -33.74
C LYS A 122 23.67 -3.69 -35.26
N ALA A 123 24.87 -3.88 -35.77
CA ALA A 123 25.17 -4.50 -37.05
C ALA A 123 26.42 -5.36 -36.83
#